data_AF-A0A1B7WWT7-F1
#
_entry.id   AF-A0A1B7WWT7-F1
#
_cell.length_a   1.000
_cell.length_b   1.000
_cell.length_c   1.000
_cell.angle_alpha   90.00
_cell.angle_beta   90.00
_cell.angle_gamma   90.00
#
_symmetry.space_group_name_H-M   'P 1'
#
loop_
_entity.id
_entity.type
_entity.pdbx_description
1 polymer ?
#
loop_
_entity_poly.entity_id
_entity_poly.type
_entity_poly.pdbx_seq_one_letter_code
_entity_poly.pdbx_strand_id
1 'polypeptide(L)'
;LFRKDFKKEDSRHYILYLPDEEKIQDITRNEFITIHDTHWGIETFHRAIKQVCGICRFMVRDTYAIKTHIFCSLQAFVKLEFMRSEKIISNWYEVQRNLFTSVIREHIFSNLGKNTIA
;
A
#
# COMPACT_ATOMS: atom_id res chain seq x y z
N LEU A 1 -19.51 -15.80 14.04
CA LEU A 1 -19.56 -14.58 13.18
C LEU A 1 -18.97 -13.41 13.96
N PHE A 2 -17.87 -12.82 13.50
CA PHE A 2 -17.28 -11.64 14.17
C PHE A 2 -17.76 -10.38 13.47
N ARG A 3 -18.29 -9.41 14.24
CA ARG A 3 -18.76 -8.12 13.74
C ARG A 3 -17.90 -7.01 14.33
N LYS A 4 -17.43 -6.10 13.47
CA LYS A 4 -16.76 -4.86 13.86
C LYS A 4 -17.63 -3.68 13.44
N ASP A 5 -18.03 -2.88 14.42
CA ASP A 5 -18.82 -1.67 14.22
C ASP A 5 -17.91 -0.46 13.98
N PHE A 6 -18.30 0.39 13.03
CA PHE A 6 -17.59 1.62 12.66
C PHE A 6 -18.45 2.86 12.98
N LYS A 7 -17.80 4.04 13.05
CA LYS A 7 -18.39 5.31 13.50
C LYS A 7 -19.57 5.88 12.66
N LYS A 8 -20.06 5.16 11.63
CA LYS A 8 -21.10 5.62 10.70
C LYS A 8 -22.18 4.55 10.42
N GLU A 9 -22.57 3.78 11.43
CA GLU A 9 -23.52 2.65 11.30
C GLU A 9 -23.07 1.54 10.32
N ASP A 10 -21.86 1.65 9.80
CA ASP A 10 -21.25 0.62 8.96
C ASP A 10 -20.73 -0.50 9.87
N SER A 11 -20.98 -1.74 9.47
CA SER A 11 -20.52 -2.93 10.19
C SER A 11 -19.92 -3.92 9.21
N ARG A 12 -18.74 -4.44 9.55
CA ARG A 12 -18.11 -5.50 8.77
C ARG A 12 -18.23 -6.82 9.51
N HIS A 13 -18.73 -7.80 8.79
CA HIS A 13 -18.82 -9.18 9.23
C HIS A 13 -17.64 -9.95 8.66
N TYR A 14 -16.94 -10.67 9.53
CA TYR A 14 -15.80 -11.49 9.18
C TYR A 14 -16.12 -12.96 9.39
N ILE A 15 -15.63 -13.77 8.46
CA ILE A 15 -15.72 -15.23 8.48
C ILE A 15 -14.29 -15.74 8.56
N LEU A 16 -14.03 -16.63 9.51
CA LEU A 16 -12.77 -17.34 9.63
C LEU A 16 -12.98 -18.76 9.10
N TYR A 17 -12.05 -19.21 8.26
CA TYR A 17 -11.97 -20.58 7.80
C TYR A 17 -10.75 -21.24 8.43
N LEU A 18 -10.94 -22.45 8.98
CA LEU A 18 -9.87 -23.34 9.41
C LEU A 18 -10.00 -24.65 8.62
N PRO A 19 -8.89 -25.30 8.24
CA PRO A 19 -8.93 -26.61 7.59
C PRO A 19 -9.56 -27.71 8.48
N ASP A 20 -9.51 -27.52 9.79
CA ASP A 20 -10.03 -28.43 10.80
C ASP A 20 -11.24 -27.76 11.47
N GLU A 21 -12.43 -28.24 11.11
CA GLU A 21 -13.70 -27.62 11.52
C GLU A 21 -13.96 -27.76 13.03
N GLU A 22 -13.44 -28.80 13.68
CA GLU A 22 -13.63 -29.01 15.12
C GLU A 22 -12.95 -27.90 15.92
N LYS A 23 -11.79 -27.42 15.46
CA LYS A 23 -11.03 -26.33 16.09
C LYS A 23 -11.71 -24.97 16.00
N ILE A 24 -12.72 -24.80 15.14
CA ILE A 24 -13.46 -23.53 15.04
C ILE A 24 -14.21 -23.25 16.34
N GLN A 25 -14.67 -24.29 17.05
CA GLN A 25 -15.41 -24.14 18.30
C GLN A 25 -14.51 -23.69 19.46
N ASP A 26 -13.22 -24.02 19.39
CA ASP A 26 -12.24 -23.71 20.43
C ASP A 26 -11.62 -22.32 20.27
N ILE A 27 -11.78 -21.67 19.11
CA ILE A 27 -11.20 -20.36 18.87
C ILE A 27 -11.80 -19.31 19.79
N THR A 28 -10.91 -18.67 20.53
CA THR A 28 -11.25 -17.53 21.39
C THR A 28 -11.36 -16.25 20.57
N ARG A 29 -12.07 -15.27 21.13
CA ARG A 29 -12.16 -13.92 20.54
C ARG A 29 -10.79 -13.26 20.37
N ASN A 30 -9.87 -13.47 21.29
CA ASN A 30 -8.53 -12.90 21.22
C ASN A 30 -7.72 -13.48 20.06
N GLU A 31 -7.75 -14.80 19.88
CA GLU A 31 -7.08 -15.45 18.75
C GLU A 31 -7.65 -14.96 17.42
N PHE A 32 -8.97 -14.81 17.32
CA PHE A 32 -9.58 -14.22 16.14
C PHE A 32 -9.04 -12.81 15.85
N ILE A 33 -8.93 -11.94 16.88
CA ILE A 33 -8.39 -10.58 16.72
C ILE A 33 -6.93 -10.63 16.26
N THR A 34 -6.10 -11.51 16.84
CA THR A 34 -4.70 -11.69 16.42
C THR A 34 -4.58 -12.13 14.97
N ILE A 35 -5.42 -13.09 14.54
CA ILE A 35 -5.47 -13.53 13.14
C ILE A 35 -5.92 -12.39 12.22
N HIS A 36 -6.95 -11.66 12.63
CA HIS A 36 -7.49 -10.51 11.88
C HIS A 36 -6.43 -9.40 11.70
N ASP A 37 -5.75 -9.02 12.77
CA ASP A 37 -4.70 -7.99 12.74
C ASP A 37 -3.50 -8.45 11.90
N THR A 38 -3.15 -9.73 11.95
CA THR A 38 -2.10 -10.32 11.09
C THR A 38 -2.51 -10.27 9.61
N HIS A 39 -3.77 -10.61 9.30
CA HIS A 39 -4.32 -10.51 7.95
C HIS A 39 -4.28 -9.08 7.41
N TRP A 40 -4.42 -8.05 8.25
CA TRP A 40 -4.31 -6.66 7.79
C TRP A 40 -2.96 -6.34 7.12
N GLY A 41 -1.91 -7.12 7.42
CA GLY A 41 -0.62 -7.03 6.74
C GLY A 41 -0.71 -7.20 5.22
N ILE A 42 -1.50 -8.18 4.74
CA ILE A 42 -1.65 -8.40 3.29
C ILE A 42 -2.41 -7.25 2.61
N GLU A 43 -3.40 -6.67 3.29
CA GLU A 43 -4.12 -5.50 2.78
C GLU A 43 -3.20 -4.28 2.67
N THR A 44 -2.32 -4.10 3.65
CA THR A 44 -1.32 -3.04 3.69
C THR A 44 -0.32 -3.18 2.54
N PHE A 45 0.17 -4.41 2.30
CA PHE A 45 0.99 -4.75 1.14
C PHE A 45 0.27 -4.44 -0.18
N HIS A 46 -0.95 -4.93 -0.36
CA HIS A 46 -1.74 -4.70 -1.57
C HIS A 46 -1.99 -3.21 -1.85
N ARG A 47 -2.21 -2.41 -0.80
CA ARG A 47 -2.36 -0.96 -0.93
C ARG A 47 -1.08 -0.32 -1.46
N ALA A 48 0.07 -0.69 -0.91
CA ALA A 48 1.37 -0.15 -1.31
C ALA A 48 1.71 -0.45 -2.77
N ILE A 49 1.54 -1.70 -3.21
CA ILE A 49 1.85 -2.06 -4.60
C ILE A 49 0.92 -1.36 -5.61
N LYS A 50 -0.35 -1.16 -5.26
CA LYS A 50 -1.33 -0.47 -6.11
C LYS A 50 -1.07 1.03 -6.18
N GLN A 51 -0.90 1.67 -5.03
CA GLN A 51 -0.85 3.14 -4.93
C GLN A 51 0.55 3.69 -5.17
N VAL A 52 1.59 3.01 -4.68
CA VAL A 52 2.97 3.50 -4.69
C VAL A 52 3.80 2.84 -5.81
N CYS A 53 3.63 1.53 -6.03
CA CYS A 53 4.43 0.79 -7.02
C CYS A 53 3.77 0.67 -8.41
N GLY A 54 2.56 1.20 -8.58
CA GLY A 54 1.89 1.33 -9.88
C GLY A 54 1.54 0.01 -10.56
N ILE A 55 1.38 -1.11 -9.83
CA ILE A 55 1.14 -2.43 -10.43
C ILE A 55 -0.10 -2.46 -11.34
N CYS A 56 -1.11 -1.64 -11.06
CA CYS A 56 -2.33 -1.52 -11.86
C CYS A 56 -2.32 -0.36 -12.88
N ARG A 57 -1.19 0.35 -13.06
CA ARG A 57 -1.10 1.54 -13.93
C ARG A 57 -0.48 1.25 -15.30
N PHE A 58 -0.44 -0.01 -15.70
CA PHE A 58 0.18 -0.46 -16.95
C PHE A 58 -0.89 -0.91 -17.95
N MET A 59 -0.92 -0.27 -19.12
CA MET A 59 -1.99 -0.42 -20.11
C MET A 59 -1.58 -1.24 -21.35
N VAL A 60 -0.34 -1.74 -21.39
CA VAL A 60 0.17 -2.53 -22.51
C VAL A 60 -0.42 -3.94 -22.46
N ARG A 61 -0.77 -4.49 -23.62
CA ARG A 61 -1.43 -5.81 -23.76
C ARG A 61 -0.49 -6.95 -24.16
N ASP A 62 0.81 -6.68 -24.21
CA ASP A 62 1.84 -7.68 -24.46
C ASP A 62 2.12 -8.50 -23.19
N THR A 63 2.11 -9.83 -23.31
CA THR A 63 2.23 -10.73 -22.15
C THR A 63 3.59 -10.60 -21.46
N TYR A 64 4.67 -10.44 -22.23
CA TYR A 64 6.01 -10.32 -21.67
C TYR A 64 6.19 -8.98 -20.94
N ALA A 65 5.67 -7.90 -21.54
CA ALA A 65 5.66 -6.58 -20.94
C ALA A 65 4.84 -6.56 -19.64
N ILE A 66 3.67 -7.21 -19.59
CA ILE A 66 2.84 -7.32 -18.38
C ILE A 66 3.60 -8.06 -17.26
N LYS A 67 4.20 -9.21 -17.58
CA LYS A 67 5.00 -9.98 -16.59
C LYS A 67 6.16 -9.16 -16.04
N THR A 68 6.86 -8.44 -16.92
CA THR A 68 7.97 -7.56 -16.56
C THR A 68 7.49 -6.42 -15.66
N HIS A 69 6.37 -5.79 -15.98
CA HIS A 69 5.79 -4.72 -15.16
C HIS A 69 5.44 -5.21 -13.75
N ILE A 70 4.76 -6.35 -13.65
CA ILE A 70 4.44 -6.98 -12.36
C ILE A 70 5.71 -7.24 -11.55
N PHE A 71 6.73 -7.84 -12.17
CA PHE A 71 8.02 -8.10 -11.52
C PHE A 71 8.67 -6.80 -11.02
N CYS A 72 8.74 -5.77 -11.86
CA CYS A 72 9.30 -4.47 -11.50
C CYS A 72 8.52 -3.79 -10.36
N SER A 73 7.19 -3.86 -10.35
CA SER A 73 6.38 -3.34 -9.25
C SER A 73 6.63 -4.06 -7.92
N LEU A 74 6.82 -5.39 -7.94
CA LEU A 74 7.17 -6.15 -6.74
C LEU A 74 8.60 -5.81 -6.25
N GLN A 75 9.55 -5.69 -7.17
CA GLN A 75 10.92 -5.24 -6.86
C GLN A 75 10.94 -3.83 -6.26
N ALA A 76 10.13 -2.91 -6.79
CA ALA A 76 9.98 -1.56 -6.24
C ALA A 76 9.46 -1.60 -4.80
N PHE A 77 8.48 -2.46 -4.49
CA PHE A 77 7.99 -2.64 -3.13
C PHE A 77 9.09 -3.14 -2.19
N VAL A 78 9.85 -4.17 -2.59
CA VAL A 78 10.97 -4.70 -1.77
C VAL A 78 11.99 -3.62 -1.47
N LYS A 79 12.34 -2.78 -2.46
CA LYS A 79 13.25 -1.64 -2.25
C LYS A 79 12.69 -0.62 -1.26
N LEU A 80 11.42 -0.25 -1.39
CA LEU A 80 10.77 0.68 -0.45
C LEU A 80 10.72 0.10 0.97
N GLU A 81 10.50 -1.21 1.10
CA GLU A 81 10.50 -1.88 2.39
C GLU A 81 11.89 -1.93 3.02
N PHE A 82 12.92 -2.18 2.21
CA PHE A 82 14.31 -2.08 2.66
C PHE A 82 14.63 -0.67 3.18
N MET A 83 14.32 0.36 2.40
CA MET A 83 14.50 1.77 2.81
C MET A 83 13.75 2.11 4.11
N ARG A 84 12.54 1.58 4.30
CA ARG A 84 11.78 1.76 5.54
C ARG A 84 12.45 1.05 6.72
N SER A 85 12.91 -0.19 6.51
CA SER A 85 13.59 -0.98 7.55
C SER A 85 14.90 -0.34 8.01
N GLU A 86 15.64 0.26 7.08
CA GLU A 86 16.86 1.02 7.35
C GLU A 86 16.60 2.45 7.84
N LYS A 87 15.33 2.82 8.06
CA LYS A 87 14.89 4.15 8.53
C LYS A 87 15.32 5.30 7.60
N ILE A 88 15.59 5.01 6.33
CA ILE A 88 15.85 6.01 5.28
C ILE A 88 14.56 6.79 4.99
N ILE A 89 13.42 6.10 5.03
CA ILE A 89 12.08 6.68 4.91
C ILE A 89 11.22 6.26 6.10
N SER A 90 10.31 7.13 6.50
CA SER A 90 9.34 6.89 7.57
C SER A 90 8.22 5.93 7.15
N ASN A 91 7.80 5.99 5.88
CA ASN A 91 6.76 5.15 5.28
C ASN A 91 6.93 5.11 3.76
N TRP A 92 6.34 4.12 3.10
CA TRP A 92 6.49 3.92 1.65
C TRP A 92 6.03 5.11 0.78
N TYR A 93 5.05 5.91 1.24
CA TYR A 93 4.52 7.04 0.47
C TYR A 93 5.47 8.24 0.44
N GLU A 94 6.47 8.28 1.32
CA GLU A 94 7.42 9.38 1.40
C GLU A 94 8.16 9.58 0.08
N VAL A 95 8.65 8.50 -0.53
CA VAL A 95 9.33 8.55 -1.83
C VAL A 95 8.42 9.12 -2.90
N GLN A 96 7.17 8.65 -2.98
CA GLN A 96 6.20 9.14 -3.97
C GLN A 96 5.88 10.62 -3.79
N ARG A 97 5.71 11.09 -2.54
CA ARG A 97 5.43 12.52 -2.26
C ARG A 97 6.60 13.41 -2.60
N ASN A 98 7.82 12.96 -2.29
CA ASN A 98 9.02 13.78 -2.39
C ASN A 98 9.65 13.73 -3.79
N LEU A 99 9.26 12.76 -4.63
CA LEU A 99 9.87 12.50 -5.94
C LEU A 99 9.96 13.75 -6.83
N PHE A 100 8.92 14.57 -6.85
CA PHE A 100 8.84 15.75 -7.71
C PHE A 100 9.07 17.08 -6.97
N THR A 101 9.31 17.04 -5.66
CA THR A 101 9.37 18.28 -4.85
C THR A 101 10.47 19.21 -5.32
N SER A 102 11.67 18.71 -5.62
CA SER A 102 12.79 19.54 -6.10
C SER A 102 12.50 20.13 -7.48
N VAL A 103 11.98 19.32 -8.41
CA VAL A 103 11.65 19.75 -9.77
C VAL A 103 10.57 20.83 -9.77
N ILE A 104 9.50 20.64 -8.97
CA ILE A 104 8.43 21.63 -8.82
C ILE A 104 8.96 22.92 -8.21
N ARG A 105 9.81 22.82 -7.17
CA ARG A 105 10.44 23.98 -6.54
C ARG A 105 11.26 24.79 -7.54
N GLU A 106 12.14 24.14 -8.30
CA GLU A 106 12.97 24.79 -9.32
C GLU A 106 12.13 25.44 -10.42
N HIS A 107 11.07 24.79 -10.86
CA HIS A 107 10.13 25.33 -11.82
C HIS A 107 9.46 26.62 -11.30
N ILE A 108 9.00 26.63 -10.05
CA ILE A 108 8.39 27.82 -9.43
C ILE A 108 9.41 28.98 -9.38
N PHE A 109 10.62 28.74 -8.88
CA PHE A 109 11.66 29.78 -8.82
C PHE A 109 12.03 30.34 -10.19
N SER A 110 12.15 29.48 -11.20
CA SER A 110 12.49 29.87 -12.57
C SER A 110 11.42 30.76 -13.23
N ASN A 111 10.17 30.69 -12.77
CA ASN A 111 9.05 31.47 -13.31
C ASN A 111 8.66 32.67 -12.44
N LEU A 112 9.02 32.69 -11.15
CA LEU A 112 8.86 33.87 -10.29
C LEU A 112 9.63 35.08 -10.84
N GLY A 113 10.87 34.88 -11.30
CA GLY A 113 11.70 35.95 -11.86
C GLY A 113 11.26 36.48 -13.24
N LYS A 114 10.33 35.79 -13.92
CA LYS A 114 9.84 36.20 -15.25
C LYS A 114 8.62 37.12 -15.19
N ASN A 115 7.88 37.09 -14.08
CA ASN A 115 6.65 37.88 -13.90
C ASN A 115 6.87 39.24 -13.22
N THR A 116 8.11 39.62 -12.87
CA THR A 116 8.43 40.89 -12.18
C THR A 116 8.92 41.98 -13.14
N ILE A 117 8.89 41.75 -14.46
CA ILE A 117 9.26 42.74 -15.47
C ILE A 117 8.05 42.99 -16.36
N ALA A 118 7.08 43.73 -15.84
CA ALA A 118 5.98 44.36 -16.58
C ALA A 118 5.63 45.68 -15.90
#